data_AF-A0A9Q0AZN3-F1
#
_entry.id   AF-A0A9Q0AZN3-F1
#
_cell.length_a   1.000
_cell.length_b   1.000
_cell.length_c   1.000
_cell.angle_alpha   90.00
_cell.angle_beta   90.00
_cell.angle_gamma   90.00
#
_symmetry.space_group_name_H-M   'P 1'
#
loop_
_entity.id
_entity.type
_entity.pdbx_description
1 polymer ?
#
loop_
_entity_poly.entity_id
_entity_poly.type
_entity_poly.pdbx_seq_one_letter_code
_entity_poly.pdbx_strand_id
1 'polypeptide(L)'
;MSHETQSSTLAALQPVTQKLSQGSVITPDDPSYKLHSEPFAIQKQLYPSVVLIPSTIEELSSIVRFLYSSSLEFAIRGHGFKSPSAKDVIVSMLNFKSLEYDSTKKIATVGASATWEEVVGFMEQVDPDYSVPAARTPSIGVTGSILNGGLSWMSSEYGGISDPVNFLDAEVVKFDGTVVMASQESGLLWSLRGGGGGFGIITKVLLRAHPYPTEIWSGIVLLPRHLLAQMIDEVVKFNHSTPHPKVNYFMYLMPQQLLHTVLEKPEPDLGDTVIFHLYDALGEEHGRATFGWVLEKPGAIDRTRVTNMKGVLDMQRNANIMRGTMKTLYAPMAVSDLDRVTIARAIAVYDNIAKLDQTIHDMSSVIFEFLLLRPPIGGTAEVAWPRSNNLNHLLLFIISCPGNGTEEQEKIIRQISNDAPGQVLGPESRAEVNPAGLEPSYHDVKGVYREHYEKPEQQFAELAKIEGHVEEATIASVYDQLKPVAPELLVGQWEGGSFDTGHPTHLQLRNFKWAGKDFRSVDDVDPIMRYEEDGKRTWFSDYGHARVREVKFRGVLTAAMVYDKFPIIDAFRYVDENTVIGAMDNKELQHSGTYYFYLRRRTQSKA
;
A
#
# COMPACT_ATOMS: atom_id res chain seq x y z
N MET A 1 15.75 -20.69 21.76
CA MET A 1 14.40 -20.59 22.33
C MET A 1 14.28 -21.63 23.44
N SER A 2 13.67 -21.33 24.59
CA SER A 2 13.51 -22.36 25.63
C SER A 2 12.35 -23.29 25.24
N HIS A 3 12.50 -24.59 25.48
CA HIS A 3 11.41 -25.58 25.28
C HIS A 3 10.12 -25.20 26.03
N GLU A 4 10.24 -24.43 27.11
CA GLU A 4 9.14 -23.95 27.94
C GLU A 4 8.24 -22.93 27.20
N THR A 5 8.81 -21.96 26.48
CA THR A 5 8.04 -20.97 25.69
C THR A 5 7.27 -21.64 24.55
N GLN A 6 7.91 -22.59 23.86
CA GLN A 6 7.26 -23.38 22.80
C GLN A 6 6.10 -24.21 23.36
N SER A 7 6.31 -24.89 24.49
CA SER A 7 5.27 -25.70 25.13
C SER A 7 4.07 -24.86 25.58
N SER A 8 4.32 -23.66 26.13
CA SER A 8 3.28 -22.70 26.51
C SER A 8 2.46 -22.24 25.30
N THR A 9 3.12 -21.89 24.19
CA THR A 9 2.46 -21.47 22.95
C THR A 9 1.59 -22.58 22.37
N LEU A 10 2.09 -23.82 22.33
CA LEU A 10 1.32 -24.98 21.86
C LEU A 10 0.09 -25.25 22.74
N ALA A 11 0.24 -25.14 24.07
CA ALA A 11 -0.87 -25.30 25.00
C ALA A 11 -1.94 -24.21 24.78
N ALA A 12 -1.54 -22.96 24.59
CA ALA A 12 -2.45 -21.86 24.28
C ALA A 12 -3.20 -22.09 22.96
N LEU A 13 -2.54 -22.68 21.95
CA LEU A 13 -3.13 -22.98 20.63
C LEU A 13 -4.01 -24.23 20.60
N GLN A 14 -4.04 -25.05 21.65
CA GLN A 14 -4.80 -26.30 21.71
C GLN A 14 -6.27 -26.18 21.23
N PRO A 15 -7.04 -25.12 21.57
CA PRO A 15 -8.44 -25.00 21.16
C PRO A 15 -8.66 -24.94 19.64
N VAL A 16 -7.64 -24.49 18.89
CA VAL A 16 -7.71 -24.41 17.43
C VAL A 16 -6.95 -25.55 16.74
N THR A 17 -5.79 -25.96 17.26
CA THR A 17 -4.93 -26.97 16.60
C THR A 17 -5.56 -28.36 16.55
N GLN A 18 -6.41 -28.72 17.50
CA GLN A 18 -7.15 -30.00 17.50
C GLN A 18 -8.09 -30.16 16.30
N LYS A 19 -8.43 -29.07 15.61
CA LYS A 19 -9.34 -29.06 14.45
C LYS A 19 -8.60 -28.94 13.12
N LEU A 20 -7.27 -28.80 13.15
CA LEU A 20 -6.47 -28.64 11.95
C LEU A 20 -6.02 -30.00 11.41
N SER A 21 -5.77 -30.04 10.11
CA SER A 21 -5.22 -31.20 9.42
C SER A 21 -3.85 -31.58 9.97
N GLN A 22 -3.49 -32.86 9.83
CA GLN A 22 -2.17 -33.34 10.18
C GLN A 22 -1.10 -32.59 9.35
N GLY A 23 -0.04 -32.13 10.01
CA GLY A 23 1.03 -31.35 9.36
C GLY A 23 0.75 -29.84 9.29
N SER A 24 -0.44 -29.37 9.70
CA SER A 24 -0.75 -27.94 9.76
C SER A 24 -0.16 -27.22 10.97
N VAL A 25 0.53 -27.92 11.87
CA VAL A 25 1.16 -27.34 13.06
C VAL A 25 2.58 -27.89 13.14
N ILE A 26 3.56 -27.01 12.99
CA ILE A 26 4.98 -27.38 13.06
C ILE A 26 5.73 -26.50 14.07
N THR A 27 6.85 -27.00 14.55
CA THR A 27 7.74 -26.35 15.51
C THR A 27 9.15 -26.19 14.90
N PRO A 28 10.10 -25.51 15.57
CA PRO A 28 11.46 -25.38 15.08
C PRO A 28 12.20 -26.70 14.78
N ASP A 29 11.74 -27.81 15.36
CA ASP A 29 12.33 -29.14 15.13
C ASP A 29 11.87 -29.78 13.80
N ASP A 30 10.83 -29.23 13.15
CA ASP A 30 10.32 -29.73 11.88
C ASP A 30 11.25 -29.33 10.71
N PRO A 31 11.61 -30.27 9.80
CA PRO A 31 12.49 -29.95 8.66
C PRO A 31 11.96 -28.85 7.73
N SER A 32 10.65 -28.66 7.66
CA SER A 32 10.00 -27.64 6.83
C SER A 32 9.90 -26.27 7.51
N TYR A 33 10.24 -26.15 8.80
CA TYR A 33 10.10 -24.91 9.57
C TYR A 33 10.68 -23.71 8.85
N LYS A 34 11.91 -23.84 8.33
CA LYS A 34 12.61 -22.77 7.61
C LYS A 34 11.83 -22.26 6.39
N LEU A 35 11.22 -23.15 5.61
CA LEU A 35 10.40 -22.78 4.45
C LEU A 35 9.22 -21.88 4.85
N HIS A 36 8.62 -22.17 6.00
CA HIS A 36 7.40 -21.52 6.48
C HIS A 36 7.64 -20.32 7.41
N SER A 37 8.85 -20.13 7.95
CA SER A 37 9.15 -19.07 8.92
C SER A 37 10.28 -18.12 8.50
N GLU A 38 11.18 -18.51 7.59
CA GLU A 38 12.36 -17.69 7.31
C GLU A 38 11.99 -16.37 6.60
N PRO A 39 12.42 -15.21 7.14
CA PRO A 39 12.28 -13.91 6.48
C PRO A 39 13.33 -13.73 5.39
N PHE A 40 13.14 -12.73 4.53
CA PHE A 40 14.15 -12.39 3.52
C PHE A 40 15.41 -11.79 4.13
N ALA A 41 15.25 -10.74 4.93
CA ALA A 41 16.31 -10.10 5.72
C ALA A 41 16.47 -10.79 7.09
N ILE A 42 17.66 -11.32 7.39
CA ILE A 42 17.88 -12.24 8.53
C ILE A 42 17.68 -11.57 9.89
N GLN A 43 18.00 -10.28 10.02
CA GLN A 43 17.87 -9.52 11.26
C GLN A 43 16.42 -9.33 11.72
N LYS A 44 15.45 -9.61 10.84
CA LYS A 44 14.02 -9.56 11.15
C LYS A 44 13.47 -10.89 11.67
N GLN A 45 14.29 -11.93 11.77
CA GLN A 45 13.86 -13.23 12.28
C GLN A 45 13.60 -13.14 13.79
N LEU A 46 12.36 -13.41 14.20
CA LEU A 46 11.93 -13.45 15.60
C LEU A 46 11.83 -14.88 16.15
N TYR A 47 12.09 -15.89 15.30
CA TYR A 47 12.06 -17.31 15.65
C TYR A 47 10.71 -17.71 16.27
N PRO A 48 9.64 -17.85 15.47
CA PRO A 48 8.33 -18.23 15.99
C PRO A 48 8.34 -19.59 16.69
N SER A 49 7.67 -19.67 17.84
CA SER A 49 7.51 -20.92 18.60
C SER A 49 6.71 -21.98 17.83
N VAL A 50 5.69 -21.55 17.08
CA VAL A 50 4.81 -22.42 16.31
C VAL A 50 4.55 -21.82 14.93
N VAL A 51 4.49 -22.67 13.91
CA VAL A 51 3.99 -22.27 12.59
C VAL A 51 2.71 -23.05 12.28
N LEU A 52 1.67 -22.30 11.94
CA LEU A 52 0.38 -22.82 11.50
C LEU A 52 0.31 -22.76 9.97
N ILE A 53 -0.01 -23.88 9.32
CA ILE A 53 -0.07 -24.02 7.87
C ILE A 53 -1.49 -24.47 7.49
N PRO A 54 -2.44 -23.52 7.41
CA PRO A 54 -3.81 -23.83 6.98
C PRO A 54 -3.81 -24.32 5.53
N SER A 55 -4.62 -25.33 5.24
CA SER A 55 -4.81 -25.88 3.89
C SER A 55 -6.19 -25.57 3.31
N THR A 56 -7.11 -25.10 4.15
CA THR A 56 -8.48 -24.74 3.75
C THR A 56 -8.87 -23.38 4.29
N ILE A 57 -9.91 -22.78 3.69
CA ILE A 57 -10.47 -21.50 4.15
C ILE A 57 -11.05 -21.66 5.56
N GLU A 58 -11.65 -22.80 5.87
CA GLU A 58 -12.26 -23.10 7.17
C GLU A 58 -11.21 -23.17 8.29
N GLU A 59 -10.06 -23.80 8.02
CA GLU A 59 -8.92 -23.81 8.94
C GLU A 59 -8.37 -22.41 9.15
N LEU A 60 -8.15 -21.66 8.07
CA LEU A 60 -7.65 -20.28 8.15
C LEU A 60 -8.62 -19.39 8.96
N SER A 61 -9.91 -19.43 8.67
CA SER A 61 -10.94 -18.68 9.40
C SER A 61 -10.97 -19.03 10.89
N SER A 62 -10.79 -20.30 11.23
CA SER A 62 -10.71 -20.75 12.63
C SER A 62 -9.44 -20.24 13.32
N ILE A 63 -8.29 -20.30 12.65
CA ILE A 63 -7.00 -19.79 13.13
C ILE A 63 -7.08 -18.28 13.36
N VAL A 64 -7.56 -17.52 12.37
CA VAL A 64 -7.64 -16.06 12.44
C VAL A 64 -8.55 -15.62 13.58
N ARG A 65 -9.78 -16.15 13.64
CA ARG A 65 -10.72 -15.83 14.71
C ARG A 65 -10.11 -16.08 16.09
N PHE A 66 -9.42 -17.21 16.25
CA PHE A 66 -8.77 -17.54 17.51
C PHE A 66 -7.63 -16.57 17.84
N LEU A 67 -6.68 -16.37 16.92
CA LEU A 67 -5.49 -15.56 17.14
C LEU A 67 -5.84 -14.10 17.47
N TYR A 68 -6.80 -13.49 16.78
CA TYR A 68 -7.25 -12.11 17.06
C TYR A 68 -7.96 -11.96 18.42
N SER A 69 -8.44 -13.06 19.02
CA SER A 69 -9.00 -13.08 20.38
C SER A 69 -7.97 -13.47 21.47
N SER A 70 -6.75 -13.83 21.05
CA SER A 70 -5.69 -14.31 21.93
C SER A 70 -4.68 -13.21 22.27
N SER A 71 -3.80 -13.46 23.24
CA SER A 71 -2.66 -12.60 23.55
C SER A 71 -1.37 -12.98 22.81
N LEU A 72 -1.43 -13.93 21.88
CA LEU A 72 -0.25 -14.42 21.16
C LEU A 72 0.19 -13.41 20.11
N GLU A 73 1.49 -13.12 20.05
CA GLU A 73 2.10 -12.36 18.97
C GLU A 73 2.12 -13.22 17.70
N PHE A 74 1.48 -12.76 16.63
CA PHE A 74 1.46 -13.51 15.38
C PHE A 74 1.68 -12.63 14.15
N ALA A 75 2.13 -13.26 13.07
CA ALA A 75 2.19 -12.65 11.75
C ALA A 75 1.69 -13.59 10.66
N ILE A 76 1.10 -13.00 9.61
CA ILE A 76 0.66 -13.70 8.40
C ILE A 76 1.78 -13.64 7.37
N ARG A 77 2.14 -14.78 6.81
CA ARG A 77 3.31 -14.91 5.94
C ARG A 77 2.98 -15.67 4.65
N GLY A 78 3.22 -15.02 3.51
CA GLY A 78 3.37 -15.68 2.20
C GLY A 78 4.83 -16.11 1.99
N HIS A 79 5.52 -15.53 1.01
CA HIS A 79 6.93 -15.83 0.69
C HIS A 79 7.97 -14.99 1.44
N GLY A 80 7.57 -14.19 2.43
CA GLY A 80 8.50 -13.57 3.38
C GLY A 80 9.40 -12.43 2.85
N PHE A 81 9.15 -11.85 1.68
CA PHE A 81 10.01 -10.81 1.07
C PHE A 81 10.10 -9.50 1.89
N LYS A 82 9.01 -9.05 2.51
CA LYS A 82 9.02 -7.94 3.48
C LYS A 82 9.37 -8.40 4.91
N SER A 83 9.85 -9.64 5.06
CA SER A 83 10.26 -10.24 6.32
C SER A 83 9.22 -10.17 7.46
N PRO A 84 7.94 -10.55 7.26
CA PRO A 84 7.02 -10.76 8.38
C PRO A 84 7.55 -11.88 9.28
N SER A 85 7.62 -11.60 10.58
CA SER A 85 8.01 -12.54 11.62
C SER A 85 7.26 -12.24 12.92
N ALA A 86 7.18 -13.22 13.81
CA ALA A 86 6.61 -13.08 15.15
C ALA A 86 7.31 -14.05 16.12
N LYS A 87 7.19 -13.82 17.43
CA LYS A 87 7.75 -14.70 18.47
C LYS A 87 6.91 -15.94 18.77
N ASP A 88 5.59 -15.81 18.77
CA ASP A 88 4.72 -16.92 19.16
C ASP A 88 4.29 -17.72 17.93
N VAL A 89 3.63 -17.07 16.97
CA VAL A 89 2.98 -17.78 15.86
C VAL A 89 3.25 -17.16 14.49
N ILE A 90 3.64 -17.98 13.52
CA ILE A 90 3.50 -17.62 12.10
C ILE A 90 2.34 -18.39 11.49
N VAL A 91 1.46 -17.69 10.77
CA VAL A 91 0.47 -18.34 9.90
C VAL A 91 1.03 -18.31 8.47
N SER A 92 1.47 -19.47 8.00
CA SER A 92 2.02 -19.63 6.66
C SER A 92 0.91 -19.89 5.65
N MET A 93 0.78 -18.98 4.68
CA MET A 93 -0.20 -19.04 3.60
C MET A 93 0.28 -19.86 2.39
N LEU A 94 1.42 -20.55 2.48
CA LEU A 94 2.06 -21.20 1.32
C LEU A 94 1.25 -22.31 0.63
N ASN A 95 0.18 -22.83 1.26
CA ASN A 95 -0.73 -23.80 0.63
C ASN A 95 -1.78 -23.14 -0.30
N PHE A 96 -1.99 -21.82 -0.20
CA PHE A 96 -2.97 -21.09 -1.02
C PHE A 96 -2.35 -20.67 -2.37
N LYS A 97 -2.23 -21.64 -3.28
CA LYS A 97 -1.55 -21.49 -4.58
C LYS A 97 -2.41 -21.86 -5.80
N SER A 98 -3.72 -21.97 -5.66
CA SER A 98 -4.59 -22.32 -6.78
C SER A 98 -4.46 -21.32 -7.94
N LEU A 99 -4.52 -21.81 -9.17
CA LEU A 99 -4.46 -20.99 -10.39
C LEU A 99 -5.58 -21.44 -11.32
N GLU A 100 -6.43 -20.50 -11.70
CA GLU A 100 -7.53 -20.71 -12.64
C GLU A 100 -7.59 -19.55 -13.64
N TYR A 101 -8.09 -19.79 -14.84
CA TYR A 101 -8.21 -18.77 -15.87
C TYR A 101 -9.53 -18.89 -16.65
N ASP A 102 -10.27 -17.79 -16.72
CA ASP A 102 -11.44 -17.64 -17.59
C ASP A 102 -11.00 -16.98 -18.90
N SER A 103 -10.86 -17.79 -19.95
CA SER A 103 -10.40 -17.34 -21.27
C SER A 103 -11.42 -16.48 -22.01
N THR A 104 -12.70 -16.48 -21.59
CA THR A 104 -13.74 -15.63 -22.18
C THR A 104 -13.69 -14.24 -21.54
N LYS A 105 -13.60 -14.18 -20.21
CA LYS A 105 -13.54 -12.91 -19.47
C LYS A 105 -12.13 -12.33 -19.42
N LYS A 106 -11.09 -13.11 -19.74
CA LYS A 106 -9.68 -12.76 -19.58
C LYS A 106 -9.36 -12.38 -18.13
N ILE A 107 -9.74 -13.25 -17.20
CA ILE A 107 -9.54 -13.08 -15.76
C ILE A 107 -8.81 -14.30 -15.21
N ALA A 108 -7.68 -14.08 -14.55
CA ALA A 108 -6.97 -15.09 -13.78
C ALA A 108 -7.38 -15.02 -12.31
N THR A 109 -7.79 -16.14 -11.74
CA THR A 109 -8.01 -16.30 -10.29
C THR A 109 -6.77 -16.94 -9.69
N VAL A 110 -6.09 -16.22 -8.80
CA VAL A 110 -4.75 -16.55 -8.33
C VAL A 110 -4.72 -16.65 -6.81
N GLY A 111 -4.28 -17.79 -6.30
CA GLY A 111 -4.11 -18.06 -4.87
C GLY A 111 -3.10 -17.10 -4.24
N ALA A 112 -3.35 -16.73 -2.99
CA ALA A 112 -2.66 -15.64 -2.31
C ALA A 112 -1.13 -15.77 -2.28
N SER A 113 -0.63 -17.01 -2.22
CA SER A 113 0.79 -17.35 -2.14
C SER A 113 1.33 -18.02 -3.40
N ALA A 114 0.61 -17.97 -4.52
CA ALA A 114 1.23 -18.25 -5.81
C ALA A 114 2.39 -17.25 -6.01
N THR A 115 3.50 -17.72 -6.59
CA THR A 115 4.61 -16.85 -7.01
C THR A 115 4.33 -16.26 -8.38
N TRP A 116 4.97 -15.14 -8.72
CA TRP A 116 4.85 -14.59 -10.07
C TRP A 116 5.41 -15.52 -11.15
N GLU A 117 6.40 -16.35 -10.82
CA GLU A 117 6.87 -17.44 -11.69
C GLU A 117 5.75 -18.44 -12.02
N GLU A 118 5.05 -18.92 -10.99
CA GLU A 118 3.95 -19.89 -11.13
C GLU A 118 2.81 -19.27 -11.97
N VAL A 119 2.48 -17.99 -11.72
CA VAL A 119 1.40 -17.28 -12.43
C VAL A 119 1.72 -17.08 -13.91
N VAL A 120 2.91 -16.56 -14.26
CA VAL A 120 3.23 -16.31 -15.67
C VAL A 120 3.45 -17.62 -16.44
N GLY A 121 4.01 -18.64 -15.79
CA GLY A 121 4.16 -19.96 -16.40
C GLY A 121 2.81 -20.63 -16.64
N PHE A 122 1.84 -20.43 -15.73
CA PHE A 122 0.46 -20.88 -15.96
C PHE A 122 -0.21 -20.13 -17.11
N MET A 123 -0.09 -18.79 -17.16
CA MET A 123 -0.67 -17.98 -18.25
C MET A 123 -0.11 -18.37 -19.62
N GLU A 124 1.22 -18.57 -19.73
CA GLU A 124 1.87 -19.06 -20.94
C GLU A 124 1.27 -20.38 -21.46
N GLN A 125 0.92 -21.29 -20.53
CA GLN A 125 0.35 -22.60 -20.89
C GLN A 125 -1.12 -22.52 -21.33
N VAL A 126 -1.92 -21.65 -20.70
CA VAL A 126 -3.38 -21.63 -20.92
C VAL A 126 -3.82 -20.62 -21.97
N ASP A 127 -3.07 -19.53 -22.17
CA ASP A 127 -3.37 -18.46 -23.13
C ASP A 127 -2.12 -17.62 -23.44
N PRO A 128 -1.21 -18.10 -24.31
CA PRO A 128 0.10 -17.48 -24.54
C PRO A 128 0.05 -16.07 -25.13
N ASP A 129 -1.08 -15.66 -25.72
CA ASP A 129 -1.28 -14.32 -26.28
C ASP A 129 -1.68 -13.29 -25.20
N TYR A 130 -1.80 -13.72 -23.94
CA TYR A 130 -2.22 -12.90 -22.81
C TYR A 130 -1.29 -13.05 -21.61
N SER A 131 -1.10 -11.95 -20.88
CA SER A 131 -0.41 -11.96 -19.58
C SER A 131 -1.11 -11.04 -18.59
N VAL A 132 -0.94 -11.34 -17.30
CA VAL A 132 -1.28 -10.40 -16.22
C VAL A 132 -0.07 -9.50 -15.93
N PRO A 133 -0.26 -8.26 -15.45
CA PRO A 133 0.85 -7.49 -14.89
C PRO A 133 1.43 -8.25 -13.69
N ALA A 134 2.67 -8.72 -13.84
CA ALA A 134 3.37 -9.51 -12.84
C ALA A 134 4.50 -8.70 -12.20
N ALA A 135 4.78 -8.94 -10.91
CA ALA A 135 5.93 -8.31 -10.28
C ALA A 135 7.22 -8.90 -10.87
N ARG A 136 8.24 -8.05 -10.99
CA ARG A 136 9.45 -8.33 -11.77
C ARG A 136 10.39 -9.36 -11.14
N THR A 137 10.21 -9.65 -9.86
CA THR A 137 10.95 -10.71 -9.17
C THR A 137 10.07 -11.97 -9.09
N PRO A 138 10.45 -13.07 -9.76
CA PRO A 138 9.59 -14.24 -9.97
C PRO A 138 9.17 -14.95 -8.68
N SER A 139 10.02 -14.95 -7.66
CA SER A 139 9.80 -15.67 -6.40
C SER A 139 8.93 -14.89 -5.38
N ILE A 140 8.54 -13.66 -5.68
CA ILE A 140 7.65 -12.88 -4.82
C ILE A 140 6.23 -13.46 -4.88
N GLY A 141 5.56 -13.53 -3.73
CA GLY A 141 4.16 -13.92 -3.64
C GLY A 141 3.22 -12.82 -4.14
N VAL A 142 2.17 -13.23 -4.85
CA VAL A 142 1.21 -12.34 -5.53
C VAL A 142 0.62 -11.30 -4.59
N THR A 143 -0.01 -11.72 -3.48
CA THR A 143 -0.71 -10.79 -2.58
C THR A 143 0.22 -9.83 -1.86
N GLY A 144 1.40 -10.30 -1.45
CA GLY A 144 2.42 -9.46 -0.83
C GLY A 144 2.83 -8.29 -1.72
N SER A 145 2.95 -8.51 -3.04
CA SER A 145 3.25 -7.43 -3.98
C SER A 145 2.05 -6.50 -4.26
N ILE A 146 0.84 -7.05 -4.45
CA ILE A 146 -0.38 -6.27 -4.73
C ILE A 146 -0.70 -5.30 -3.59
N LEU A 147 -0.61 -5.79 -2.34
CA LEU A 147 -0.87 -4.99 -1.15
C LEU A 147 0.10 -3.82 -1.01
N ASN A 148 1.22 -3.84 -1.72
CA ASN A 148 2.24 -2.78 -1.69
C ASN A 148 2.38 -2.09 -3.06
N GLY A 149 1.29 -2.04 -3.84
CA GLY A 149 1.24 -1.43 -5.17
C GLY A 149 1.53 -2.43 -6.29
N GLY A 150 2.72 -3.01 -6.27
CA GLY A 150 3.15 -3.98 -7.28
C GLY A 150 3.52 -3.31 -8.61
N LEU A 151 4.80 -3.37 -8.97
CA LEU A 151 5.34 -2.79 -10.20
C LEU A 151 5.76 -3.88 -11.18
N SER A 152 5.42 -3.68 -12.46
CA SER A 152 5.58 -4.64 -13.54
C SER A 152 6.34 -4.04 -14.72
N TRP A 153 6.91 -4.89 -15.58
CA TRP A 153 7.37 -4.49 -16.92
C TRP A 153 6.23 -3.93 -17.79
N MET A 154 4.99 -4.29 -17.46
CA MET A 154 3.77 -3.84 -18.13
C MET A 154 3.20 -2.53 -17.53
N SER A 155 3.83 -1.99 -16.48
CA SER A 155 3.25 -0.89 -15.70
C SER A 155 3.14 0.42 -16.47
N SER A 156 3.96 0.61 -17.49
CA SER A 156 3.89 1.79 -18.35
C SER A 156 2.67 1.77 -19.30
N GLU A 157 2.12 0.59 -19.55
CA GLU A 157 0.92 0.40 -20.37
C GLU A 157 -0.35 0.31 -19.52
N TYR A 158 -0.27 -0.38 -18.37
CA TYR A 158 -1.43 -0.80 -17.59
C TYR A 158 -1.43 -0.35 -16.13
N GLY A 159 -0.39 0.35 -15.65
CA GLY A 159 -0.30 0.85 -14.28
C GLY A 159 0.22 -0.17 -13.27
N GLY A 160 0.01 0.10 -11.98
CA GLY A 160 0.41 -0.80 -10.90
C GLY A 160 -0.45 -2.07 -10.88
N ILE A 161 0.07 -3.18 -10.37
CA ILE A 161 -0.69 -4.44 -10.26
C ILE A 161 -1.93 -4.22 -9.36
N SER A 162 -1.80 -3.38 -8.34
CA SER A 162 -2.90 -2.98 -7.45
C SER A 162 -3.96 -2.11 -8.09
N ASP A 163 -3.76 -1.59 -9.30
CA ASP A 163 -4.69 -0.65 -9.91
C ASP A 163 -6.02 -1.34 -10.25
N PRO A 164 -7.15 -0.60 -10.22
CA PRO A 164 -8.48 -1.16 -10.48
C PRO A 164 -8.61 -1.89 -11.83
N VAL A 165 -7.84 -1.47 -12.84
CA VAL A 165 -7.82 -2.09 -14.16
C VAL A 165 -7.16 -3.48 -14.16
N ASN A 166 -6.31 -3.75 -13.18
CA ASN A 166 -5.51 -4.97 -13.05
C ASN A 166 -6.04 -5.87 -11.92
N PHE A 167 -6.24 -5.31 -10.72
CA PHE A 167 -6.73 -6.02 -9.54
C PHE A 167 -8.23 -5.78 -9.33
N LEU A 168 -9.00 -6.79 -9.74
CA LEU A 168 -10.45 -6.69 -9.90
C LEU A 168 -11.19 -6.96 -8.59
N ASP A 169 -10.80 -7.99 -7.85
CA ASP A 169 -11.43 -8.39 -6.59
C ASP A 169 -10.54 -9.37 -5.81
N ALA A 170 -10.86 -9.63 -4.54
CA ALA A 170 -10.18 -10.62 -3.71
C ALA A 170 -11.16 -11.35 -2.78
N GLU A 171 -10.89 -12.63 -2.50
CA GLU A 171 -11.52 -13.34 -1.39
C GLU A 171 -10.69 -13.11 -0.12
N VAL A 172 -11.36 -12.67 0.94
CA VAL A 172 -10.72 -12.20 2.17
C VAL A 172 -11.35 -12.88 3.38
N VAL A 173 -10.50 -13.45 4.22
CA VAL A 173 -10.87 -13.85 5.59
C VAL A 173 -10.67 -12.65 6.52
N LYS A 174 -11.75 -12.15 7.10
CA LYS A 174 -11.74 -11.05 8.08
C LYS A 174 -11.31 -11.55 9.47
N PHE A 175 -11.06 -10.62 10.38
CA PHE A 175 -10.52 -10.92 11.72
C PHE A 175 -11.46 -11.77 12.59
N ASP A 176 -12.77 -11.70 12.35
CA ASP A 176 -13.78 -12.56 12.98
C ASP A 176 -13.92 -13.93 12.29
N GLY A 177 -13.10 -14.22 11.28
CA GLY A 177 -13.13 -15.43 10.48
C GLY A 177 -14.28 -15.49 9.46
N THR A 178 -15.00 -14.39 9.22
CA THR A 178 -15.95 -14.32 8.11
C THR A 178 -15.21 -14.21 6.78
N VAL A 179 -15.77 -14.80 5.72
CA VAL A 179 -15.19 -14.80 4.38
C VAL A 179 -16.04 -13.91 3.48
N VAL A 180 -15.42 -12.96 2.81
CA VAL A 180 -16.09 -12.03 1.90
C VAL A 180 -15.34 -11.91 0.58
N MET A 181 -16.05 -11.57 -0.48
CA MET A 181 -15.40 -10.94 -1.63
C MET A 181 -15.22 -9.45 -1.29
N ALA A 182 -14.04 -8.90 -1.52
CA ALA A 182 -13.72 -7.53 -1.16
C ALA A 182 -14.65 -6.51 -1.84
N SER A 183 -15.13 -6.81 -3.04
CA SER A 183 -16.14 -5.99 -3.75
C SER A 183 -17.47 -5.81 -3.00
N GLN A 184 -17.80 -6.67 -2.04
CA GLN A 184 -18.98 -6.52 -1.18
C GLN A 184 -18.83 -5.36 -0.18
N GLU A 185 -17.59 -4.95 0.09
CA GLU A 185 -17.23 -3.86 0.99
C GLU A 185 -16.23 -2.94 0.26
N SER A 186 -16.73 -1.93 -0.46
CA SER A 186 -15.88 -1.08 -1.33
C SER A 186 -14.63 -0.51 -0.64
N GLY A 187 -14.74 -0.13 0.64
CA GLY A 187 -13.60 0.33 1.44
C GLY A 187 -12.54 -0.74 1.71
N LEU A 188 -12.92 -2.03 1.76
CA LEU A 188 -11.98 -3.15 1.86
C LEU A 188 -11.23 -3.33 0.55
N LEU A 189 -11.94 -3.42 -0.59
CA LEU A 189 -11.28 -3.57 -1.89
C LEU A 189 -10.31 -2.41 -2.15
N TRP A 190 -10.72 -1.18 -1.88
CA TRP A 190 -9.85 -0.01 -1.97
C TRP A 190 -8.61 -0.15 -1.06
N SER A 191 -8.77 -0.55 0.20
CA SER A 191 -7.66 -0.73 1.15
C SER A 191 -6.62 -1.75 0.66
N LEU A 192 -7.06 -2.83 0.00
CA LEU A 192 -6.16 -3.85 -0.54
C LEU A 192 -5.36 -3.37 -1.76
N ARG A 193 -5.76 -2.26 -2.40
CA ARG A 193 -5.07 -1.66 -3.55
C ARG A 193 -3.91 -0.77 -3.10
N GLY A 194 -2.90 -1.39 -2.51
CA GLY A 194 -1.65 -0.71 -2.12
C GLY A 194 -1.59 -0.18 -0.68
N GLY A 195 -2.62 -0.41 0.15
CA GLY A 195 -2.66 0.08 1.54
C GLY A 195 -1.82 -0.73 2.54
N GLY A 196 -1.08 -1.74 2.08
CA GLY A 196 -0.37 -2.70 2.91
C GLY A 196 -1.27 -3.84 3.41
N GLY A 197 -0.79 -4.56 4.43
CA GLY A 197 -1.55 -5.62 5.09
C GLY A 197 -2.37 -5.09 6.27
N GLY A 198 -3.17 -5.96 6.88
CA GLY A 198 -3.91 -5.62 8.12
C GLY A 198 -5.37 -5.24 7.92
N PHE A 199 -5.98 -5.60 6.78
CA PHE A 199 -7.42 -5.43 6.50
C PHE A 199 -8.18 -6.77 6.42
N GLY A 200 -7.45 -7.86 6.66
CA GLY A 200 -7.90 -9.25 6.48
C GLY A 200 -6.78 -10.07 5.86
N ILE A 201 -7.07 -11.34 5.58
CA ILE A 201 -6.15 -12.26 4.91
C ILE A 201 -6.73 -12.62 3.56
N ILE A 202 -6.06 -12.20 2.49
CA ILE A 202 -6.42 -12.61 1.14
C ILE A 202 -6.11 -14.10 0.97
N THR A 203 -7.06 -14.87 0.43
CA THR A 203 -6.88 -16.29 0.05
C THR A 203 -6.70 -16.44 -1.46
N LYS A 204 -7.34 -15.59 -2.27
CA LYS A 204 -7.14 -15.48 -3.72
C LYS A 204 -7.51 -14.09 -4.24
N VAL A 205 -6.95 -13.72 -5.39
CA VAL A 205 -7.20 -12.48 -6.11
C VAL A 205 -7.71 -12.75 -7.52
N LEU A 206 -8.49 -11.82 -8.08
CA LEU A 206 -8.92 -11.82 -9.48
C LEU A 206 -8.11 -10.75 -10.22
N LEU A 207 -7.35 -11.18 -11.23
CA LEU A 207 -6.48 -10.31 -12.03
C LEU A 207 -6.94 -10.26 -13.48
N ARG A 208 -6.92 -9.08 -14.08
CA ARG A 208 -7.15 -8.88 -15.52
C ARG A 208 -5.94 -9.37 -16.30
N ALA A 209 -6.16 -10.25 -17.26
CA ALA A 209 -5.17 -10.57 -18.28
C ALA A 209 -5.33 -9.61 -19.47
N HIS A 210 -4.21 -9.11 -19.98
CA HIS A 210 -4.14 -8.19 -21.12
C HIS A 210 -3.46 -8.89 -22.30
N PRO A 211 -3.82 -8.54 -23.55
CA PRO A 211 -3.08 -9.01 -24.71
C PRO A 211 -1.61 -8.61 -24.60
N TYR A 212 -0.72 -9.58 -24.77
CA TYR A 212 0.72 -9.34 -24.65
C TYR A 212 1.55 -10.17 -25.64
N PRO A 213 2.59 -9.59 -26.26
CA PRO A 213 3.41 -10.31 -27.22
C PRO A 213 4.22 -11.43 -26.58
N THR A 214 4.45 -12.48 -27.38
CA THR A 214 5.31 -13.62 -27.04
C THR A 214 6.76 -13.43 -27.52
N GLU A 215 7.02 -12.40 -28.33
CA GLU A 215 8.34 -12.02 -28.84
C GLU A 215 8.78 -10.68 -28.23
N ILE A 216 9.25 -10.73 -26.99
CA ILE A 216 9.82 -9.63 -26.22
C ILE A 216 11.34 -9.71 -26.34
N TRP A 217 11.98 -8.62 -26.75
CA TRP A 217 13.43 -8.52 -26.68
C TRP A 217 13.85 -8.00 -25.31
N SER A 218 14.60 -8.80 -24.57
CA SER A 218 14.95 -8.49 -23.19
C SER A 218 16.28 -9.12 -22.81
N GLY A 219 16.92 -8.56 -21.80
CA GLY A 219 18.06 -9.16 -21.15
C GLY A 219 19.04 -8.14 -20.61
N ILE A 220 20.21 -8.64 -20.26
CA ILE A 220 21.19 -7.86 -19.52
C ILE A 220 22.32 -7.44 -20.45
N VAL A 221 22.69 -6.16 -20.39
CA VAL A 221 23.95 -5.64 -20.94
C VAL A 221 24.86 -5.26 -19.78
N LEU A 222 26.08 -5.81 -19.77
CA LEU A 222 27.07 -5.54 -18.73
C LEU A 222 28.06 -4.50 -19.23
N LEU A 223 28.30 -3.47 -18.42
CA LEU A 223 29.30 -2.44 -18.69
C LEU A 223 30.30 -2.33 -17.53
N PRO A 224 31.61 -2.21 -17.82
CA PRO A 224 32.59 -1.92 -16.80
C PRO A 224 32.25 -0.65 -16.00
N ARG A 225 32.43 -0.68 -14.68
CA ARG A 225 32.08 0.44 -13.77
C ARG A 225 32.67 1.80 -14.16
N HIS A 226 33.85 1.82 -14.78
CA HIS A 226 34.52 3.06 -15.20
C HIS A 226 33.78 3.82 -16.33
N LEU A 227 32.87 3.16 -17.06
CA LEU A 227 32.07 3.80 -18.10
C LEU A 227 30.87 4.57 -17.55
N LEU A 228 30.47 4.36 -16.29
CA LEU A 228 29.24 4.94 -15.72
C LEU A 228 29.12 6.44 -15.94
N ALA A 229 30.20 7.20 -15.72
CA ALA A 229 30.20 8.64 -15.87
C ALA A 229 29.85 9.10 -17.31
N GLN A 230 30.22 8.32 -18.32
CA GLN A 230 29.91 8.59 -19.72
C GLN A 230 28.44 8.25 -20.06
N MET A 231 27.83 7.34 -19.30
CA MET A 231 26.45 6.88 -19.53
C MET A 231 25.40 7.84 -18.94
N ILE A 232 25.74 8.67 -17.96
CA ILE A 232 24.75 9.51 -17.26
C ILE A 232 23.99 10.42 -18.23
N ASP A 233 24.72 11.14 -19.10
CA ASP A 233 24.08 12.08 -20.03
C ASP A 233 23.21 11.35 -21.06
N GLU A 234 23.58 10.12 -21.44
CA GLU A 234 22.79 9.28 -22.35
C GLU A 234 21.53 8.71 -21.68
N VAL A 235 21.64 8.27 -20.42
CA VAL A 235 20.50 7.84 -19.60
C VAL A 235 19.48 8.98 -19.47
N VAL A 236 19.93 10.18 -19.11
CA VAL A 236 19.05 11.36 -18.97
C VAL A 236 18.40 11.69 -20.31
N LYS A 237 19.19 11.76 -21.39
CA LYS A 237 18.69 12.02 -22.74
C LYS A 237 17.64 10.99 -23.16
N PHE A 238 17.88 9.70 -22.89
CA PHE A 238 16.96 8.63 -23.24
C PHE A 238 15.65 8.73 -22.46
N ASN A 239 15.70 8.96 -21.15
CA ASN A 239 14.49 9.10 -20.32
C ASN A 239 13.64 10.30 -20.73
N HIS A 240 14.27 11.40 -21.13
CA HIS A 240 13.57 12.59 -21.62
C HIS A 240 13.12 12.48 -23.08
N SER A 241 13.51 11.43 -23.81
CA SER A 241 13.07 11.19 -25.18
C SER A 241 11.64 10.63 -25.29
N THR A 242 10.99 10.35 -24.15
CA THR A 242 9.66 9.72 -24.07
C THR A 242 9.60 8.39 -24.85
N PRO A 243 10.34 7.35 -24.41
CA PRO A 243 10.32 6.05 -25.08
C PRO A 243 8.90 5.46 -25.11
N HIS A 244 8.65 4.58 -26.08
CA HIS A 244 7.37 3.91 -26.23
C HIS A 244 6.96 3.22 -24.92
N PRO A 245 5.66 3.19 -24.51
CA PRO A 245 5.23 2.57 -23.24
C PRO A 245 5.59 1.08 -23.07
N LYS A 246 5.97 0.40 -24.14
CA LYS A 246 6.44 -1.01 -24.16
C LYS A 246 7.95 -1.16 -23.90
N VAL A 247 8.65 -0.05 -23.74
CA VAL A 247 10.09 0.03 -23.51
C VAL A 247 10.32 0.44 -22.05
N ASN A 248 11.08 -0.36 -21.32
CA ASN A 248 11.49 -0.08 -19.95
C ASN A 248 12.90 -0.62 -19.73
N TYR A 249 13.61 -0.16 -18.71
CA TYR A 249 14.89 -0.75 -18.35
C TYR A 249 15.31 -0.40 -16.92
N PHE A 250 16.16 -1.22 -16.33
CA PHE A 250 16.82 -0.90 -15.05
C PHE A 250 18.31 -0.72 -15.26
N MET A 251 18.90 0.17 -14.46
CA MET A 251 20.34 0.29 -14.30
C MET A 251 20.69 -0.13 -12.87
N TYR A 252 21.60 -1.08 -12.72
CA TYR A 252 22.11 -1.51 -11.42
C TYR A 252 23.55 -1.05 -11.27
N LEU A 253 23.88 -0.57 -10.08
CA LEU A 253 25.27 -0.49 -9.60
C LEU A 253 25.47 -1.67 -8.65
N MET A 254 26.28 -2.63 -9.08
CA MET A 254 26.41 -3.91 -8.38
C MET A 254 27.89 -4.29 -8.19
N PRO A 255 28.29 -4.64 -6.95
CA PRO A 255 29.63 -5.14 -6.69
C PRO A 255 29.79 -6.55 -7.24
N GLN A 256 31.01 -6.93 -7.59
CA GLN A 256 31.33 -8.24 -8.17
C GLN A 256 30.70 -9.42 -7.38
N GLN A 257 30.72 -9.33 -6.06
CA GLN A 257 30.25 -10.35 -5.13
C GLN A 257 28.75 -10.62 -5.26
N LEU A 258 27.96 -9.64 -5.71
CA LEU A 258 26.53 -9.76 -5.88
C LEU A 258 26.10 -10.13 -7.31
N LEU A 259 27.02 -10.21 -8.28
CA LEU A 259 26.64 -10.50 -9.67
C LEU A 259 25.90 -11.83 -9.84
N HIS A 260 26.23 -12.85 -9.04
CA HIS A 260 25.55 -14.15 -9.06
C HIS A 260 24.05 -14.08 -8.73
N THR A 261 23.60 -13.00 -8.10
CA THR A 261 22.20 -12.76 -7.72
C THR A 261 21.35 -12.30 -8.89
N VAL A 262 21.97 -11.81 -9.97
CA VAL A 262 21.32 -11.29 -11.17
C VAL A 262 21.71 -12.08 -12.42
N LEU A 263 22.94 -12.61 -12.51
CA LEU A 263 23.42 -13.33 -13.68
C LEU A 263 23.03 -14.82 -13.63
N GLU A 264 22.46 -15.32 -14.74
CA GLU A 264 22.19 -16.76 -14.94
C GLU A 264 23.48 -17.59 -15.06
N LYS A 265 24.53 -16.98 -15.63
CA LYS A 265 25.85 -17.59 -15.83
C LYS A 265 26.93 -16.62 -15.35
N PRO A 266 27.98 -17.11 -14.66
CA PRO A 266 29.07 -16.27 -14.22
C PRO A 266 29.77 -15.61 -15.43
N GLU A 267 30.38 -14.45 -15.20
CA GLU A 267 31.29 -13.80 -16.13
C GLU A 267 32.66 -13.73 -15.44
N PRO A 268 33.58 -14.66 -15.75
CA PRO A 268 34.94 -14.63 -15.22
C PRO A 268 35.58 -13.28 -15.57
N ASP A 269 36.39 -12.74 -14.66
CA ASP A 269 37.12 -11.47 -14.83
C ASP A 269 36.26 -10.19 -14.76
N LEU A 270 34.95 -10.29 -14.50
CA LEU A 270 34.10 -9.12 -14.27
C LEU A 270 34.28 -8.60 -12.84
N GLY A 271 34.65 -7.32 -12.70
CA GLY A 271 34.65 -6.61 -11.41
C GLY A 271 33.29 -5.96 -11.11
N ASP A 272 33.31 -4.88 -10.33
CA ASP A 272 32.13 -4.03 -10.14
C ASP A 272 31.57 -3.58 -11.50
N THR A 273 30.26 -3.66 -11.64
CA THR A 273 29.60 -3.61 -12.94
C THR A 273 28.38 -2.69 -12.92
N VAL A 274 28.19 -1.98 -14.02
CA VAL A 274 26.92 -1.32 -14.34
C VAL A 274 26.12 -2.28 -15.20
N ILE A 275 24.96 -2.68 -14.72
CA ILE A 275 24.10 -3.65 -15.41
C ILE A 275 22.91 -2.89 -15.98
N PHE A 276 22.64 -3.03 -17.27
CA PHE A 276 21.40 -2.57 -17.88
C PHE A 276 20.50 -3.76 -18.15
N HIS A 277 19.37 -3.87 -17.44
CA HIS A 277 18.35 -4.86 -17.77
C HIS A 277 17.33 -4.21 -18.70
N LEU A 278 17.48 -4.48 -19.99
CA LEU A 278 16.70 -3.90 -21.07
C LEU A 278 15.44 -4.72 -21.32
N TYR A 279 14.35 -4.04 -21.65
CA TYR A 279 13.07 -4.63 -21.95
C TYR A 279 12.38 -3.87 -23.09
N ASP A 280 12.03 -4.57 -24.15
CA ASP A 280 11.26 -4.05 -25.26
C ASP A 280 10.25 -5.07 -25.79
N ALA A 281 8.96 -4.81 -25.55
CA ALA A 281 7.88 -5.67 -26.02
C ALA A 281 7.46 -5.38 -27.48
N LEU A 282 8.21 -4.58 -28.24
CA LEU A 282 8.03 -4.38 -29.69
C LEU A 282 8.95 -5.29 -30.54
N GLY A 283 9.81 -6.09 -29.90
CA GLY A 283 10.66 -7.07 -30.56
C GLY A 283 12.10 -6.59 -30.77
N GLU A 284 12.94 -7.47 -31.32
CA GLU A 284 14.40 -7.29 -31.35
C GLU A 284 14.88 -6.13 -32.21
N GLU A 285 14.31 -5.94 -33.40
CA GLU A 285 14.70 -4.83 -34.28
C GLU A 285 14.49 -3.47 -33.61
N HIS A 286 13.30 -3.28 -33.02
CA HIS A 286 12.97 -2.06 -32.28
C HIS A 286 13.86 -1.90 -31.04
N GLY A 287 14.04 -2.97 -30.26
CA GLY A 287 14.85 -2.94 -29.04
C GLY A 287 16.31 -2.60 -29.29
N ARG A 288 16.94 -3.23 -30.29
CA ARG A 288 18.33 -2.93 -30.65
C ARG A 288 18.50 -1.51 -31.17
N ALA A 289 17.57 -1.01 -31.98
CA ALA A 289 17.60 0.38 -32.44
C ALA A 289 17.44 1.37 -31.26
N THR A 290 16.53 1.06 -30.33
CA THR A 290 16.21 1.91 -29.17
C THR A 290 17.37 1.99 -28.18
N PHE A 291 18.05 0.88 -27.91
CA PHE A 291 19.12 0.78 -26.91
C PHE A 291 20.53 0.71 -27.51
N GLY A 292 20.71 1.09 -28.78
CA GLY A 292 22.03 1.13 -29.44
C GLY A 292 23.08 1.90 -28.63
N TRP A 293 22.67 2.97 -27.95
CA TRP A 293 23.54 3.78 -27.08
C TRP A 293 24.16 3.00 -25.91
N VAL A 294 23.55 1.92 -25.44
CA VAL A 294 24.13 1.00 -24.44
C VAL A 294 24.90 -0.12 -25.13
N LEU A 295 24.28 -0.73 -26.15
CA LEU A 295 24.79 -1.93 -26.84
C LEU A 295 26.12 -1.69 -27.55
N GLU A 296 26.32 -0.50 -28.10
CA GLU A 296 27.49 -0.16 -28.93
C GLU A 296 28.68 0.34 -28.11
N LYS A 297 28.56 0.38 -26.77
CA LYS A 297 29.64 0.85 -25.90
C LYS A 297 30.83 -0.11 -25.94
N PRO A 298 32.07 0.40 -26.07
CA PRO A 298 33.26 -0.44 -26.00
C PRO A 298 33.31 -1.24 -24.69
N GLY A 299 33.38 -2.57 -24.78
CA GLY A 299 33.38 -3.46 -23.62
C GLY A 299 31.99 -3.84 -23.10
N ALA A 300 30.91 -3.45 -23.78
CA ALA A 300 29.57 -3.96 -23.51
C ALA A 300 29.51 -5.48 -23.77
N ILE A 301 28.98 -6.22 -22.80
CA ILE A 301 28.66 -7.65 -22.95
C ILE A 301 27.15 -7.75 -23.11
N ASP A 302 26.69 -7.93 -24.34
CA ASP A 302 25.27 -8.10 -24.68
C ASP A 302 24.83 -9.54 -24.39
N ARG A 303 23.89 -9.69 -23.44
CA ARG A 303 23.22 -10.96 -23.12
C ARG A 303 21.69 -10.87 -23.36
N THR A 304 21.26 -9.98 -24.25
CA THR A 304 19.87 -9.83 -24.66
C THR A 304 19.43 -10.94 -25.62
N ARG A 305 18.13 -11.24 -25.63
CA ARG A 305 17.51 -12.28 -26.45
C ARG A 305 16.03 -12.00 -26.66
N VAL A 306 15.45 -12.57 -27.71
CA VAL A 306 14.00 -12.66 -27.84
C VAL A 306 13.48 -13.78 -26.93
N THR A 307 12.43 -13.47 -26.18
CA THR A 307 11.78 -14.39 -25.24
C THR A 307 10.34 -13.92 -24.96
N ASN A 308 9.64 -14.53 -24.02
CA ASN A 308 8.31 -14.12 -23.58
C ASN A 308 8.33 -13.61 -22.13
N MET A 309 7.18 -13.24 -21.57
CA MET A 309 7.10 -12.68 -20.21
C MET A 309 7.68 -13.63 -19.14
N LYS A 310 7.51 -14.95 -19.29
CA LYS A 310 8.13 -15.92 -18.39
C LYS A 310 9.66 -15.84 -18.48
N GLY A 311 10.21 -15.84 -19.70
CA GLY A 311 11.65 -15.73 -19.89
C GLY A 311 12.25 -14.40 -19.40
N VAL A 312 11.49 -13.30 -19.46
CA VAL A 312 11.88 -12.01 -18.84
C VAL A 312 11.98 -12.14 -17.32
N LEU A 313 11.00 -12.78 -16.67
CA LEU A 313 11.00 -12.98 -15.22
C LEU A 313 12.07 -13.97 -14.76
N ASP A 314 12.34 -15.00 -15.55
CA ASP A 314 13.38 -16.00 -15.25
C ASP A 314 14.77 -15.37 -15.11
N MET A 315 15.04 -14.24 -15.79
CA MET A 315 16.29 -13.48 -15.65
C MET A 315 16.50 -12.90 -14.25
N GLN A 316 15.47 -12.85 -13.39
CA GLN A 316 15.54 -12.33 -12.02
C GLN A 316 15.40 -13.44 -10.96
N ARG A 317 15.41 -14.72 -11.36
CA ARG A 317 15.21 -15.88 -10.46
C ARG A 317 16.23 -15.95 -9.33
N ASN A 318 17.47 -15.54 -9.60
CA ASN A 318 18.56 -15.63 -8.64
C ASN A 318 18.46 -14.63 -7.48
N ALA A 319 17.54 -13.66 -7.53
CA ALA A 319 17.31 -12.73 -6.41
C ALA A 319 16.93 -13.45 -5.10
N ASN A 320 16.32 -14.65 -5.18
CA ASN A 320 15.96 -15.42 -4.00
C ASN A 320 17.17 -16.04 -3.26
N ILE A 321 18.36 -16.09 -3.89
CA ILE A 321 19.59 -16.58 -3.27
C ILE A 321 19.95 -15.76 -2.01
N MET A 322 19.55 -14.48 -1.97
CA MET A 322 19.87 -13.58 -0.87
C MET A 322 19.08 -13.85 0.41
N ARG A 323 17.98 -14.62 0.33
CA ARG A 323 17.12 -14.91 1.47
C ARG A 323 17.90 -15.52 2.63
N GLY A 324 17.77 -14.90 3.80
CA GLY A 324 18.38 -15.42 5.03
C GLY A 324 19.91 -15.36 5.04
N THR A 325 20.55 -14.69 4.07
CA THR A 325 22.02 -14.62 3.97
C THR A 325 22.60 -13.31 4.50
N MET A 326 21.81 -12.23 4.46
CA MET A 326 22.25 -10.88 4.80
C MET A 326 21.28 -10.18 5.72
N LYS A 327 21.80 -9.20 6.46
CA LYS A 327 20.97 -8.15 7.04
C LYS A 327 20.79 -7.07 5.98
N THR A 328 19.55 -6.73 5.65
CA THR A 328 19.24 -5.82 4.54
C THR A 328 18.18 -4.81 4.94
N LEU A 329 18.39 -3.55 4.55
CA LEU A 329 17.44 -2.46 4.64
C LEU A 329 17.31 -1.75 3.29
N TYR A 330 16.21 -1.02 3.12
CA TYR A 330 15.85 -0.39 1.86
C TYR A 330 15.69 1.12 2.03
N ALA A 331 16.15 1.90 1.05
CA ALA A 331 15.81 3.31 0.90
C ALA A 331 15.13 3.54 -0.46
N PRO A 332 13.82 3.26 -0.58
CA PRO A 332 13.07 3.48 -1.80
C PRO A 332 12.74 4.96 -2.00
N MET A 333 12.89 5.44 -3.23
CA MET A 333 12.54 6.79 -3.64
C MET A 333 11.77 6.73 -4.95
N ALA A 334 10.45 6.90 -4.87
CA ALA A 334 9.61 7.16 -6.01
C ALA A 334 9.79 8.62 -6.43
N VAL A 335 10.18 8.84 -7.67
CA VAL A 335 10.53 10.16 -8.19
C VAL A 335 9.90 10.38 -9.56
N SER A 336 9.64 11.65 -9.89
CA SER A 336 9.08 12.02 -11.18
C SER A 336 10.11 12.07 -12.30
N ASP A 337 11.37 12.29 -11.95
CA ASP A 337 12.51 12.34 -12.87
C ASP A 337 13.78 11.86 -12.17
N LEU A 338 14.69 11.25 -12.94
CA LEU A 338 16.05 10.90 -12.53
C LEU A 338 17.02 11.73 -13.37
N ASP A 339 17.13 13.01 -13.01
CA ASP A 339 18.00 13.95 -13.70
C ASP A 339 19.49 13.69 -13.41
N ARG A 340 20.36 14.42 -14.13
CA ARG A 340 21.81 14.29 -14.00
C ARG A 340 22.30 14.49 -12.57
N VAL A 341 21.70 15.44 -11.84
CA VAL A 341 22.11 15.79 -10.47
C VAL A 341 21.72 14.67 -9.50
N THR A 342 20.51 14.15 -9.62
CA THR A 342 19.96 13.06 -8.81
C THR A 342 20.74 11.78 -9.02
N ILE A 343 21.00 11.40 -10.27
CA ILE A 343 21.82 10.23 -10.61
C ILE A 343 23.25 10.39 -10.04
N ALA A 344 23.89 11.55 -10.25
CA ALA A 344 25.24 11.79 -9.75
C ALA A 344 25.32 11.73 -8.21
N ARG A 345 24.33 12.27 -7.50
CA ARG A 345 24.25 12.17 -6.03
C ARG A 345 24.04 10.74 -5.58
N ALA A 346 23.15 9.98 -6.23
CA ALA A 346 22.93 8.57 -5.90
C ALA A 346 24.20 7.72 -6.07
N ILE A 347 24.95 7.94 -7.15
CA ILE A 347 26.26 7.32 -7.37
C ILE A 347 27.23 7.71 -6.25
N ALA A 348 27.30 8.99 -5.90
CA ALA A 348 28.20 9.46 -4.84
C ALA A 348 27.85 8.86 -3.47
N VAL A 349 26.56 8.74 -3.13
CA VAL A 349 26.11 8.07 -1.90
C VAL A 349 26.57 6.62 -1.90
N TYR A 350 26.35 5.90 -2.99
CA TYR A 350 26.78 4.50 -3.13
C TYR A 350 28.29 4.33 -2.99
N ASP A 351 29.09 5.10 -3.74
CA ASP A 351 30.55 5.02 -3.71
C ASP A 351 31.12 5.39 -2.32
N ASN A 352 30.43 6.22 -1.55
CA ASN A 352 30.85 6.60 -0.20
C ASN A 352 30.60 5.52 0.85
N ILE A 353 29.80 4.47 0.57
CA ILE A 353 29.57 3.37 1.52
C ILE A 353 30.88 2.69 1.90
N ALA A 354 31.78 2.49 0.93
CA ALA A 354 33.08 1.86 1.15
C ALA A 354 33.96 2.61 2.17
N LYS A 355 33.76 3.93 2.34
CA LYS A 355 34.47 4.73 3.34
C LYS A 355 33.95 4.50 4.76
N LEU A 356 32.68 4.06 4.89
CA LEU A 356 32.07 3.70 6.16
C LEU A 356 32.41 2.26 6.53
N ASP A 357 32.20 1.32 5.60
CA ASP A 357 32.55 -0.09 5.74
C ASP A 357 32.60 -0.75 4.36
N GLN A 358 33.75 -1.33 3.99
CA GLN A 358 33.94 -2.00 2.71
C GLN A 358 33.04 -3.24 2.55
N THR A 359 32.82 -4.01 3.61
CA THR A 359 31.98 -5.21 3.55
C THR A 359 30.50 -4.88 3.34
N ILE A 360 30.05 -3.71 3.82
CA ILE A 360 28.71 -3.19 3.53
C ILE A 360 28.62 -2.82 2.05
N HIS A 361 29.62 -2.12 1.50
CA HIS A 361 29.65 -1.78 0.08
C HIS A 361 29.57 -3.03 -0.82
N ASP A 362 30.39 -4.04 -0.52
CA ASP A 362 30.47 -5.30 -1.27
C ASP A 362 29.17 -6.13 -1.23
N MET A 363 28.25 -5.80 -0.32
CA MET A 363 26.94 -6.44 -0.16
C MET A 363 25.76 -5.49 -0.43
N SER A 364 26.03 -4.28 -0.91
CA SER A 364 25.01 -3.28 -1.21
C SER A 364 24.90 -3.03 -2.70
N SER A 365 23.72 -2.63 -3.14
CA SER A 365 23.49 -2.25 -4.54
C SER A 365 22.51 -1.08 -4.64
N VAL A 366 22.54 -0.41 -5.79
CA VAL A 366 21.58 0.63 -6.15
C VAL A 366 20.91 0.24 -7.45
N ILE A 367 19.59 0.34 -7.48
CA ILE A 367 18.76 0.06 -8.65
C ILE A 367 18.06 1.34 -9.05
N PHE A 368 18.28 1.76 -10.29
CA PHE A 368 17.53 2.81 -10.95
C PHE A 368 16.53 2.13 -11.86
N GLU A 369 15.26 2.22 -11.51
CA GLU A 369 14.17 1.66 -12.28
C GLU A 369 13.53 2.74 -13.13
N PHE A 370 13.77 2.69 -14.45
CA PHE A 370 13.21 3.67 -15.37
C PHE A 370 11.88 3.14 -15.91
N LEU A 371 10.78 3.58 -15.27
CA LEU A 371 9.44 3.02 -15.43
C LEU A 371 8.39 4.12 -15.62
N LEU A 372 8.02 4.45 -16.86
CA LEU A 372 6.97 5.45 -17.12
C LEU A 372 5.59 4.98 -16.63
N LEU A 373 5.31 5.05 -15.32
CA LEU A 373 4.16 4.42 -14.70
C LEU A 373 2.88 5.12 -15.12
N ARG A 374 1.96 4.34 -15.71
CA ARG A 374 0.63 4.84 -16.01
C ARG A 374 -0.12 5.17 -14.69
N PRO A 375 -0.72 6.37 -14.56
CA PRO A 375 -1.57 6.69 -13.42
C PRO A 375 -2.80 5.75 -13.32
N PRO A 376 -3.35 5.51 -12.12
CA PRO A 376 -4.54 4.67 -11.98
C PRO A 376 -5.73 5.29 -12.71
N ILE A 377 -6.57 4.43 -13.31
CA ILE A 377 -7.85 4.88 -13.88
C ILE A 377 -8.73 5.37 -12.73
N GLY A 378 -9.25 6.59 -12.83
CA GLY A 378 -9.99 7.26 -11.75
C GLY A 378 -9.11 8.08 -10.78
N GLY A 379 -7.78 8.09 -10.99
CA GLY A 379 -6.84 8.86 -10.19
C GLY A 379 -6.52 8.18 -8.86
N THR A 380 -5.96 8.96 -7.91
CA THR A 380 -5.51 8.43 -6.62
C THR A 380 -6.66 7.93 -5.76
N ALA A 381 -7.87 8.47 -5.89
CA ALA A 381 -9.04 8.06 -5.10
C ALA A 381 -9.40 6.57 -5.21
N GLU A 382 -8.99 5.88 -6.28
CA GLU A 382 -9.32 4.47 -6.53
C GLU A 382 -8.30 3.47 -5.94
N VAL A 383 -7.20 3.97 -5.36
CA VAL A 383 -6.12 3.17 -4.78
C VAL A 383 -5.72 3.69 -3.39
N ALA A 384 -5.43 2.78 -2.47
CA ALA A 384 -5.03 3.15 -1.11
C ALA A 384 -3.62 3.73 -1.03
N TRP A 385 -2.70 3.35 -1.92
CA TRP A 385 -1.42 4.06 -2.07
C TRP A 385 -1.62 5.26 -3.00
N PRO A 386 -1.72 6.50 -2.48
CA PRO A 386 -1.77 7.68 -3.34
C PRO A 386 -0.39 7.86 -3.92
N ARG A 387 -0.18 7.42 -5.16
CA ARG A 387 1.06 7.70 -5.86
C ARG A 387 0.92 8.95 -6.71
N SER A 388 1.99 9.74 -6.82
CA SER A 388 1.95 10.98 -7.61
C SER A 388 1.67 10.69 -9.10
N ASN A 389 0.85 11.52 -9.74
CA ASN A 389 0.47 11.35 -11.16
C ASN A 389 1.66 11.50 -12.14
N ASN A 390 2.76 12.08 -11.68
CA ASN A 390 4.00 12.25 -12.42
C ASN A 390 5.11 11.29 -11.96
N LEU A 391 4.81 10.29 -11.12
CA LEU A 391 5.78 9.28 -10.72
C LEU A 391 6.19 8.46 -11.95
N ASN A 392 7.47 8.53 -12.32
CA ASN A 392 8.01 7.86 -13.51
C ASN A 392 9.22 6.97 -13.21
N HIS A 393 9.79 7.02 -12.01
CA HIS A 393 10.97 6.23 -11.70
C HIS A 393 10.97 5.80 -10.25
N LEU A 394 11.65 4.69 -9.98
CA LEU A 394 11.98 4.24 -8.64
C LEU A 394 13.50 4.16 -8.52
N LEU A 395 14.06 4.82 -7.53
CA LEU A 395 15.44 4.62 -7.11
C LEU A 395 15.43 3.82 -5.81
N LEU A 396 16.13 2.69 -5.79
CA LEU A 396 16.15 1.78 -4.66
C LEU A 396 17.59 1.52 -4.23
N PHE A 397 17.95 1.99 -3.04
CA PHE A 397 19.14 1.50 -2.36
C PHE A 397 18.77 0.23 -1.59
N ILE A 398 19.54 -0.83 -1.82
CA ILE A 398 19.50 -2.08 -1.06
C ILE A 398 20.80 -2.14 -0.27
N ILE A 399 20.75 -1.70 0.99
CA ILE A 399 21.94 -1.61 1.84
C ILE A 399 21.99 -2.84 2.74
N SER A 400 23.07 -3.61 2.63
CA SER A 400 23.21 -4.86 3.36
C SER A 400 24.57 -5.04 4.01
N CYS A 401 24.61 -5.87 5.04
CA CYS A 401 25.83 -6.37 5.65
C CYS A 401 25.74 -7.89 5.85
N PRO A 402 26.85 -8.58 6.19
CA PRO A 402 26.84 -10.03 6.40
C PRO A 402 25.75 -10.46 7.38
N GLY A 403 25.16 -11.64 7.20
CA GLY A 403 24.12 -12.13 8.11
C GLY A 403 24.58 -12.27 9.56
N ASN A 404 25.87 -12.58 9.76
CA ASN A 404 26.56 -12.59 11.05
C ASN A 404 27.22 -11.24 11.40
N GLY A 405 26.91 -10.18 10.67
CA GLY A 405 27.45 -8.84 10.86
C GLY A 405 27.12 -8.25 12.22
N THR A 406 27.99 -7.36 12.70
CA THR A 406 27.91 -6.82 14.06
C THR A 406 26.71 -5.89 14.24
N GLU A 407 26.36 -5.56 15.49
CA GLU A 407 25.37 -4.50 15.77
C GLU A 407 25.79 -3.15 15.19
N GLU A 408 27.09 -2.87 15.12
CA GLU A 408 27.60 -1.63 14.56
C GLU A 408 27.37 -1.56 13.05
N GLN A 409 27.62 -2.66 12.33
CA GLN A 409 27.31 -2.73 10.90
C GLN A 409 25.80 -2.57 10.66
N GLU A 410 24.96 -3.13 11.53
CA GLU A 410 23.51 -2.95 11.44
C GLU A 410 23.07 -1.49 11.65
N LYS A 411 23.72 -0.76 12.58
CA LYS A 411 23.51 0.67 12.75
C LYS A 411 23.96 1.46 11.52
N ILE A 412 25.10 1.12 10.93
CA ILE A 412 25.61 1.77 9.72
C ILE A 412 24.63 1.59 8.56
N ILE A 413 24.17 0.37 8.26
CA ILE A 413 23.22 0.17 7.15
C ILE A 413 21.90 0.91 7.39
N ARG A 414 21.45 1.03 8.64
CA ARG A 414 20.26 1.80 9.02
C ARG A 414 20.45 3.28 8.80
N GLN A 415 21.59 3.83 9.23
CA GLN A 415 21.93 5.24 9.04
C GLN A 415 21.97 5.59 7.55
N ILE A 416 22.67 4.77 6.74
CA ILE A 416 22.74 4.96 5.28
C ILE A 416 21.34 4.92 4.67
N SER A 417 20.51 3.93 5.03
CA SER A 417 19.16 3.78 4.47
C SER A 417 18.25 4.95 4.83
N ASN A 418 18.38 5.51 6.03
CA ASN A 418 17.61 6.67 6.46
C ASN A 418 18.08 7.98 5.80
N ASP A 419 19.38 8.15 5.62
CA ASP A 419 19.96 9.41 5.15
C ASP A 419 20.03 9.53 3.63
N ALA A 420 20.14 8.40 2.92
CA ALA A 420 20.30 8.36 1.47
C ALA A 420 19.24 9.20 0.72
N PRO A 421 17.92 9.16 1.06
CA PRO A 421 16.93 9.99 0.39
C PRO A 421 17.23 11.49 0.45
N GLY A 422 17.60 12.01 1.62
CA GLY A 422 17.93 13.42 1.79
C GLY A 422 19.22 13.83 1.06
N GLN A 423 20.21 12.92 1.02
CA GLN A 423 21.47 13.15 0.31
C GLN A 423 21.29 13.14 -1.22
N VAL A 424 20.38 12.30 -1.73
CA VAL A 424 20.09 12.18 -3.16
C VAL A 424 19.19 13.32 -3.64
N LEU A 425 18.05 13.54 -2.98
CA LEU A 425 17.05 14.49 -3.45
C LEU A 425 17.34 15.93 -2.99
N GLY A 426 18.20 16.12 -1.99
CA GLY A 426 18.53 17.41 -1.40
C GLY A 426 17.56 17.85 -0.29
N PRO A 427 17.87 18.94 0.43
CA PRO A 427 17.21 19.30 1.68
C PRO A 427 15.75 19.75 1.53
N GLU A 428 15.36 20.24 0.34
CA GLU A 428 14.00 20.75 0.10
C GLU A 428 13.04 19.68 -0.45
N SER A 429 13.55 18.49 -0.81
CA SER A 429 12.75 17.44 -1.44
C SER A 429 12.62 16.23 -0.52
N ARG A 430 11.38 15.76 -0.32
CA ARG A 430 11.09 14.50 0.39
C ARG A 430 10.84 13.41 -0.63
N ALA A 431 11.42 12.23 -0.41
CA ALA A 431 11.15 11.07 -1.23
C ALA A 431 9.71 10.59 -1.01
N GLU A 432 8.96 10.40 -2.10
CA GLU A 432 7.81 9.52 -2.03
C GLU A 432 8.31 8.09 -1.82
N VAL A 433 7.74 7.38 -0.85
CA VAL A 433 8.17 6.04 -0.49
C VAL A 433 7.22 5.03 -1.12
N ASN A 434 7.75 4.15 -1.97
CA ASN A 434 7.00 2.99 -2.43
C ASN A 434 6.69 2.07 -1.23
N PRO A 435 5.42 1.71 -0.96
CA PRO A 435 5.04 0.83 0.12
C PRO A 435 5.81 -0.50 0.15
N ALA A 436 6.28 -1.01 -0.99
CA ALA A 436 7.04 -2.25 -1.06
C ALA A 436 8.35 -2.19 -0.27
N GLY A 437 9.01 -1.02 -0.22
CA GLY A 437 10.23 -0.78 0.55
C GLY A 437 10.00 -0.02 1.86
N LEU A 438 8.75 0.22 2.25
CA LEU A 438 8.41 0.94 3.49
C LEU A 438 8.93 0.19 4.72
N GLU A 439 9.76 0.87 5.50
CA GLU A 439 10.27 0.45 6.81
C GLU A 439 9.76 1.39 7.91
N PRO A 440 8.70 1.00 8.65
CA PRO A 440 8.05 1.87 9.65
C PRO A 440 8.96 2.35 10.78
N SER A 441 10.11 1.71 10.99
CA SER A 441 11.08 2.13 12.01
C SER A 441 11.79 3.45 11.70
N TYR A 442 11.75 3.93 10.45
CA TYR A 442 12.37 5.20 10.06
C TYR A 442 11.70 5.93 8.87
N HIS A 443 10.73 5.31 8.21
CA HIS A 443 9.87 6.00 7.24
C HIS A 443 8.58 6.48 7.91
N ASP A 444 8.13 7.68 7.52
CA ASP A 444 6.84 8.22 7.95
C ASP A 444 5.69 7.52 7.20
N VAL A 445 5.04 6.57 7.88
CA VAL A 445 3.88 5.85 7.34
C VAL A 445 2.74 6.83 6.98
N LYS A 446 2.56 7.90 7.76
CA LYS A 446 1.54 8.92 7.44
C LYS A 446 1.88 9.62 6.15
N GLY A 447 3.14 10.01 5.98
CA GLY A 447 3.65 10.62 4.75
C GLY A 447 3.57 9.72 3.52
N VAL A 448 3.58 8.39 3.67
CA VAL A 448 3.41 7.44 2.55
C VAL A 448 1.98 7.43 2.03
N TYR A 449 1.01 7.37 2.94
CA TYR A 449 -0.42 7.29 2.58
C TYR A 449 -1.11 8.66 2.55
N ARG A 450 -0.45 9.74 2.97
CA ARG A 450 -0.85 11.15 2.86
C ARG A 450 -2.34 11.38 3.18
N GLU A 451 -3.10 11.93 2.23
CA GLU A 451 -4.52 12.22 2.35
C GLU A 451 -5.38 10.97 2.64
N HIS A 452 -4.87 9.77 2.35
CA HIS A 452 -5.53 8.49 2.62
C HIS A 452 -5.15 7.87 3.98
N TYR A 453 -4.20 8.45 4.72
CA TYR A 453 -3.82 7.94 6.03
C TYR A 453 -4.81 8.33 7.13
N GLU A 454 -5.24 9.59 7.13
CA GLU A 454 -6.06 10.13 8.21
C GLU A 454 -7.49 9.58 8.14
N LYS A 455 -8.02 9.16 9.28
CA LYS A 455 -9.42 8.78 9.35
C LYS A 455 -10.29 10.02 9.11
N PRO A 456 -11.44 9.92 8.43
CA PRO A 456 -12.34 11.05 8.22
C PRO A 456 -12.69 11.79 9.53
N GLU A 457 -12.76 11.07 10.66
CA GLU A 457 -12.99 11.64 11.99
C GLU A 457 -11.84 12.58 12.44
N GLN A 458 -10.60 12.27 12.09
CA GLN A 458 -9.43 13.10 12.40
C GLN A 458 -9.37 14.32 11.48
N GLN A 459 -9.66 14.13 10.18
CA GLN A 459 -9.78 15.23 9.22
C GLN A 459 -10.87 16.22 9.68
N PHE A 460 -12.01 15.71 10.14
CA PHE A 460 -13.06 16.52 10.77
C PHE A 460 -12.53 17.28 12.00
N ALA A 461 -11.77 16.62 12.88
CA ALA A 461 -11.25 17.24 14.09
C ALA A 461 -10.32 18.43 13.78
N GLU A 462 -9.52 18.36 12.71
CA GLU A 462 -8.71 19.50 12.25
C GLU A 462 -9.56 20.58 11.59
N LEU A 463 -10.53 20.23 10.75
CA LEU A 463 -11.47 21.20 10.15
C LEU A 463 -12.23 21.98 11.22
N ALA A 464 -12.68 21.31 12.29
CA ALA A 464 -13.44 21.91 13.38
C ALA A 464 -12.61 22.87 14.27
N LYS A 465 -11.30 23.00 14.05
CA LYS A 465 -10.43 24.00 14.71
C LYS A 465 -10.27 25.28 13.90
N ILE A 466 -10.70 25.31 12.64
CA ILE A 466 -10.54 26.46 11.76
C ILE A 466 -11.58 27.54 12.13
N GLU A 467 -11.13 28.73 12.54
CA GLU A 467 -12.00 29.86 12.91
C GLU A 467 -12.38 30.76 11.72
N GLY A 468 -11.83 30.49 10.53
CA GLY A 468 -12.04 31.28 9.29
C GLY A 468 -12.76 30.54 8.18
N HIS A 469 -12.72 31.11 6.97
CA HIS A 469 -13.35 30.55 5.78
C HIS A 469 -12.74 29.19 5.39
N VAL A 470 -13.61 28.24 5.02
CA VAL A 470 -13.25 26.90 4.55
C VAL A 470 -14.04 26.61 3.27
N GLU A 471 -13.39 26.03 2.26
CA GLU A 471 -14.06 25.63 1.02
C GLU A 471 -15.08 24.50 1.27
N GLU A 472 -16.29 24.63 0.71
CA GLU A 472 -17.36 23.64 0.88
C GLU A 472 -16.91 22.23 0.45
N ALA A 473 -16.18 22.14 -0.67
CA ALA A 473 -15.69 20.87 -1.21
C ALA A 473 -14.80 20.11 -0.22
N THR A 474 -14.02 20.81 0.61
CA THR A 474 -13.17 20.19 1.62
C THR A 474 -14.00 19.53 2.71
N ILE A 475 -15.07 20.19 3.18
CA ILE A 475 -15.95 19.64 4.22
C ILE A 475 -16.80 18.51 3.64
N ALA A 476 -17.30 18.68 2.41
CA ALA A 476 -18.07 17.65 1.71
C ALA A 476 -17.27 16.35 1.57
N SER A 477 -15.99 16.44 1.20
CA SER A 477 -15.09 15.29 1.08
C SER A 477 -14.95 14.51 2.39
N VAL A 478 -14.86 15.20 3.54
CA VAL A 478 -14.81 14.54 4.85
C VAL A 478 -16.17 13.96 5.23
N TYR A 479 -17.24 14.75 5.06
CA TYR A 479 -18.62 14.33 5.37
C TYR A 479 -19.03 13.06 4.62
N ASP A 480 -18.70 12.96 3.33
CA ASP A 480 -19.11 11.85 2.48
C ASP A 480 -18.37 10.53 2.84
N GLN A 481 -17.26 10.60 3.57
CA GLN A 481 -16.50 9.43 4.06
C GLN A 481 -16.89 8.98 5.47
N LEU A 482 -17.56 9.83 6.26
CA LEU A 482 -17.95 9.50 7.64
C LEU A 482 -19.09 8.48 7.68
N LYS A 483 -19.15 7.71 8.76
CA LYS A 483 -20.16 6.64 8.93
C LYS A 483 -21.57 7.22 9.12
N PRO A 484 -22.64 6.47 8.79
CA PRO A 484 -23.99 6.87 9.12
C PRO A 484 -24.24 6.87 10.63
N VAL A 485 -25.28 7.60 11.04
CA VAL A 485 -25.75 7.72 12.43
C VAL A 485 -27.10 7.01 12.55
N ALA A 486 -27.28 6.21 13.60
CA ALA A 486 -28.59 5.69 13.99
C ALA A 486 -29.40 6.79 14.71
N PRO A 487 -30.72 6.90 14.48
CA PRO A 487 -31.56 7.93 15.11
C PRO A 487 -31.40 8.05 16.63
N GLU A 488 -31.24 6.92 17.31
CA GLU A 488 -31.15 6.82 18.76
C GLU A 488 -29.89 7.46 19.33
N LEU A 489 -28.79 7.51 18.54
CA LEU A 489 -27.54 8.14 18.96
C LEU A 489 -27.72 9.64 19.24
N LEU A 490 -28.59 10.29 18.47
CA LEU A 490 -28.82 11.74 18.55
C LEU A 490 -29.57 12.14 19.83
N VAL A 491 -30.24 11.22 20.52
CA VAL A 491 -31.01 11.55 21.74
C VAL A 491 -30.09 12.11 22.83
N GLY A 492 -30.39 13.33 23.27
CA GLY A 492 -29.58 14.09 24.23
C GLY A 492 -29.48 15.58 23.89
N GLN A 493 -28.66 16.28 24.66
CA GLN A 493 -28.40 17.71 24.48
C GLN A 493 -27.07 17.95 23.79
N TRP A 494 -27.07 18.82 22.79
CA TRP A 494 -25.91 19.06 21.94
C TRP A 494 -25.59 20.54 21.80
N GLU A 495 -24.31 20.85 21.88
CA GLU A 495 -23.75 22.15 21.56
C GLU A 495 -23.40 22.23 20.07
N GLY A 496 -23.70 23.37 19.45
CA GLY A 496 -23.54 23.58 18.01
C GLY A 496 -22.24 24.28 17.67
N GLY A 497 -21.60 23.83 16.60
CA GLY A 497 -20.54 24.54 15.90
C GLY A 497 -20.83 24.57 14.40
N SER A 498 -20.21 25.51 13.68
CA SER A 498 -20.52 25.82 12.28
C SER A 498 -19.27 26.10 11.48
N PHE A 499 -19.24 25.65 10.23
CA PHE A 499 -18.18 26.02 9.29
C PHE A 499 -18.58 27.29 8.52
N ASP A 500 -17.62 28.19 8.30
CA ASP A 500 -17.82 29.36 7.44
C ASP A 500 -17.43 28.99 6.00
N THR A 501 -18.42 28.64 5.19
CA THR A 501 -18.22 28.38 3.74
C THR A 501 -18.70 29.56 2.88
N GLY A 502 -19.07 30.69 3.50
CA GLY A 502 -19.84 31.76 2.86
C GLY A 502 -21.35 31.50 2.76
N HIS A 503 -21.84 30.36 3.26
CA HIS A 503 -23.28 30.05 3.24
C HIS A 503 -24.08 30.99 4.18
N PRO A 504 -25.24 31.56 3.74
CA PRO A 504 -25.99 32.57 4.51
C PRO A 504 -26.41 32.13 5.93
N THR A 505 -26.73 30.85 6.09
CA THR A 505 -27.10 30.26 7.39
C THR A 505 -26.01 30.38 8.45
N HIS A 506 -24.72 30.44 8.07
CA HIS A 506 -23.63 30.64 9.02
C HIS A 506 -23.81 31.95 9.80
N LEU A 507 -24.04 33.06 9.09
CA LEU A 507 -24.27 34.38 9.68
C LEU A 507 -25.59 34.44 10.46
N GLN A 508 -26.63 33.80 9.92
CA GLN A 508 -27.94 33.74 10.56
C GLN A 508 -27.86 33.06 11.95
N LEU A 509 -27.18 31.93 12.07
CA LEU A 509 -27.03 31.21 13.34
C LEU A 509 -26.14 31.95 14.34
N ARG A 510 -25.10 32.66 13.87
CA ARG A 510 -24.33 33.57 14.74
C ARG A 510 -25.19 34.68 15.32
N ASN A 511 -26.03 35.32 14.49
CA ASN A 511 -26.95 36.37 14.96
C ASN A 511 -27.96 35.85 15.98
N PHE A 512 -28.35 34.58 15.88
CA PHE A 512 -29.23 33.93 16.84
C PHE A 512 -28.53 33.44 18.11
N LYS A 513 -27.21 33.62 18.25
CA LYS A 513 -26.40 33.04 19.33
C LYS A 513 -26.70 31.54 19.49
N TRP A 514 -26.70 30.82 18.36
CA TRP A 514 -27.06 29.42 18.30
C TRP A 514 -26.22 28.57 19.25
N ALA A 515 -26.89 27.79 20.08
CA ALA A 515 -26.34 26.98 21.17
C ALA A 515 -26.45 25.46 20.91
N GLY A 516 -26.80 25.07 19.68
CA GLY A 516 -26.98 23.67 19.28
C GLY A 516 -28.43 23.21 19.23
N LYS A 517 -28.66 21.92 19.52
CA LYS A 517 -29.96 21.24 19.36
C LYS A 517 -30.21 20.31 20.55
N ASP A 518 -31.47 20.11 20.93
CA ASP A 518 -31.86 19.14 21.96
C ASP A 518 -32.82 18.10 21.39
N PHE A 519 -32.39 16.84 21.36
CA PHE A 519 -33.17 15.71 20.91
C PHE A 519 -33.76 15.02 22.14
N ARG A 520 -35.00 15.39 22.51
CA ARG A 520 -35.69 14.82 23.68
C ARG A 520 -36.06 13.36 23.41
N SER A 521 -36.47 13.09 22.18
CA SER A 521 -36.66 11.75 21.62
C SER A 521 -36.45 11.79 20.10
N VAL A 522 -36.56 10.64 19.44
CA VAL A 522 -36.58 10.58 17.97
C VAL A 522 -37.81 11.26 17.35
N ASP A 523 -38.87 11.52 18.13
CA ASP A 523 -40.12 12.15 17.67
C ASP A 523 -40.34 13.57 18.19
N ASP A 524 -39.48 14.07 19.07
CA ASP A 524 -39.56 15.42 19.64
C ASP A 524 -38.15 16.01 19.79
N VAL A 525 -37.85 17.00 18.97
CA VAL A 525 -36.55 17.69 18.91
C VAL A 525 -36.80 19.19 18.98
N ASP A 526 -35.99 19.88 19.78
CA ASP A 526 -35.83 21.33 19.76
C ASP A 526 -34.68 21.68 18.81
N PRO A 527 -34.97 22.05 17.55
CA PRO A 527 -33.98 22.01 16.47
C PRO A 527 -33.04 23.22 16.44
N ILE A 528 -33.39 24.29 17.18
CA ILE A 528 -32.60 25.50 17.36
C ILE A 528 -32.67 25.91 18.83
N MET A 529 -31.57 25.67 19.55
CA MET A 529 -31.35 26.21 20.89
C MET A 529 -30.50 27.48 20.77
N ARG A 530 -30.70 28.47 21.64
CA ARG A 530 -29.92 29.71 21.64
C ARG A 530 -29.52 30.13 23.04
N TYR A 531 -28.46 30.91 23.16
CA TYR A 531 -28.09 31.59 24.40
C TYR A 531 -28.77 32.96 24.48
N GLU A 532 -29.56 33.17 25.53
CA GLU A 532 -30.13 34.47 25.88
C GLU A 532 -29.03 35.40 26.46
N GLU A 533 -29.35 36.68 26.70
CA GLU A 533 -28.40 37.65 27.24
C GLU A 533 -27.87 37.30 28.64
N ASP A 534 -28.67 36.60 29.44
CA ASP A 534 -28.30 36.09 30.78
C ASP A 534 -27.48 34.78 30.72
N GLY A 535 -27.15 34.30 29.52
CA GLY A 535 -26.43 33.05 29.29
C GLY A 535 -27.31 31.80 29.39
N LYS A 536 -28.62 31.93 29.62
CA LYS A 536 -29.55 30.80 29.66
C LYS A 536 -29.74 30.22 28.26
N ARG A 537 -29.72 28.90 28.15
CA ARG A 537 -30.02 28.19 26.90
C ARG A 537 -31.52 27.92 26.79
N THR A 538 -32.15 28.44 25.75
CA THR A 538 -33.59 28.33 25.50
C THR A 538 -33.86 27.79 24.10
N TRP A 539 -34.99 27.12 23.93
CA TRP A 539 -35.48 26.72 22.61
C TRP A 539 -36.06 27.93 21.88
N PHE A 540 -35.69 28.09 20.61
CA PHE A 540 -36.23 29.17 19.79
C PHE A 540 -37.55 28.74 19.13
N SER A 541 -38.67 29.05 19.79
CA SER A 541 -40.00 28.56 19.41
C SER A 541 -40.48 28.96 18.01
N ASP A 542 -39.95 30.03 17.42
CA ASP A 542 -40.28 30.44 16.05
C ASP A 542 -39.88 29.38 15.02
N TYR A 543 -38.86 28.57 15.32
CA TYR A 543 -38.39 27.47 14.48
C TYR A 543 -39.21 26.17 14.62
N GLY A 544 -40.16 26.13 15.57
CA GLY A 544 -40.97 24.94 15.83
C GLY A 544 -40.17 23.76 16.38
N HIS A 545 -40.76 22.58 16.29
CA HIS A 545 -40.14 21.30 16.63
C HIS A 545 -39.66 20.57 15.37
N ALA A 546 -38.99 19.45 15.59
CA ALA A 546 -38.55 18.54 14.55
C ALA A 546 -38.61 17.09 15.04
N ARG A 547 -38.39 16.15 14.11
CA ARG A 547 -38.27 14.71 14.38
C ARG A 547 -37.11 14.11 13.62
N VAL A 548 -36.59 12.98 14.09
CA VAL A 548 -35.51 12.24 13.43
C VAL A 548 -36.06 11.06 12.65
N ARG A 549 -35.66 10.90 11.40
CA ARG A 549 -35.98 9.75 10.55
C ARG A 549 -34.74 9.29 9.80
N GLU A 550 -34.70 8.03 9.41
CA GLU A 550 -33.69 7.57 8.47
C GLU A 550 -34.00 8.08 7.06
N VAL A 551 -33.01 8.73 6.44
CA VAL A 551 -33.08 9.27 5.09
C VAL A 551 -31.86 8.82 4.32
N LYS A 552 -32.04 8.45 3.05
CA LYS A 552 -30.91 8.20 2.14
C LYS A 552 -30.42 9.52 1.59
N PHE A 553 -29.33 10.05 2.16
CA PHE A 553 -28.69 11.29 1.73
C PHE A 553 -27.32 10.99 1.12
N ARG A 554 -27.10 11.47 -0.10
CA ARG A 554 -25.88 11.21 -0.92
C ARG A 554 -25.50 9.73 -0.95
N GLY A 555 -26.48 8.86 -1.20
CA GLY A 555 -26.25 7.42 -1.36
C GLY A 555 -26.23 6.59 -0.07
N VAL A 556 -26.18 7.21 1.12
CA VAL A 556 -26.06 6.49 2.41
C VAL A 556 -27.30 6.72 3.27
N LEU A 557 -27.87 5.64 3.82
CA LEU A 557 -28.97 5.69 4.79
C LEU A 557 -28.46 6.16 6.16
N THR A 558 -29.00 7.25 6.70
CA THR A 558 -28.56 7.83 7.97
C THR A 558 -29.67 8.57 8.67
N ALA A 559 -29.52 8.82 9.97
CA ALA A 559 -30.40 9.71 10.72
C ALA A 559 -30.38 11.12 10.12
N ALA A 560 -31.56 11.67 9.90
CA ALA A 560 -31.77 13.05 9.52
C ALA A 560 -32.87 13.67 10.37
N MET A 561 -32.66 14.91 10.80
CA MET A 561 -33.67 15.70 11.50
C MET A 561 -34.50 16.47 10.46
N VAL A 562 -35.81 16.28 10.52
CA VAL A 562 -36.80 16.91 9.63
C VAL A 562 -37.59 17.93 10.44
N TYR A 563 -37.49 19.20 10.05
CA TYR A 563 -38.21 20.28 10.70
C TYR A 563 -39.71 20.19 10.40
N ASP A 564 -40.56 20.44 11.40
CA ASP A 564 -42.03 20.39 11.21
C ASP A 564 -42.54 21.61 10.44
N LYS A 565 -41.90 22.77 10.63
CA LYS A 565 -42.36 24.07 10.14
C LYS A 565 -41.66 24.55 8.87
N PHE A 566 -40.44 24.09 8.62
CA PHE A 566 -39.60 24.57 7.52
C PHE A 566 -39.15 23.41 6.64
N PRO A 567 -38.93 23.63 5.33
CA PRO A 567 -38.47 22.59 4.39
C PRO A 567 -36.96 22.35 4.56
N ILE A 568 -36.55 22.01 5.78
CA ILE A 568 -35.16 21.80 6.19
C ILE A 568 -34.99 20.35 6.64
N ILE A 569 -33.96 19.69 6.11
CA ILE A 569 -33.55 18.35 6.48
C ILE A 569 -32.07 18.39 6.82
N ASP A 570 -31.72 18.10 8.07
CA ASP A 570 -30.34 17.99 8.52
C ASP A 570 -29.92 16.52 8.54
N ALA A 571 -29.10 16.07 7.59
CA ALA A 571 -28.60 14.70 7.53
C ALA A 571 -27.28 14.56 8.31
N PHE A 572 -27.18 13.58 9.21
CA PHE A 572 -26.03 13.44 10.12
C PHE A 572 -25.05 12.35 9.71
N ARG A 573 -23.77 12.56 10.06
CA ARG A 573 -22.70 11.55 10.00
C ARG A 573 -21.96 11.47 11.33
N TYR A 574 -21.49 10.28 11.62
CA TYR A 574 -20.84 9.90 12.86
C TYR A 574 -19.39 10.35 12.83
N VAL A 575 -18.95 11.08 13.86
CA VAL A 575 -17.53 11.36 14.12
C VAL A 575 -17.07 10.52 15.30
N ASP A 576 -17.73 10.67 16.45
CA ASP A 576 -17.50 9.85 17.65
C ASP A 576 -18.78 9.78 18.49
N GLU A 577 -18.75 9.09 19.63
CA GLU A 577 -19.92 8.92 20.49
C GLU A 577 -20.47 10.24 21.07
N ASN A 578 -19.65 11.30 21.03
CA ASN A 578 -19.97 12.63 21.51
C ASN A 578 -20.01 13.68 20.40
N THR A 579 -19.82 13.31 19.13
CA THR A 579 -19.69 14.26 18.03
C THR A 579 -20.34 13.75 16.75
N VAL A 580 -21.19 14.58 16.13
CA VAL A 580 -21.75 14.33 14.80
C VAL A 580 -21.61 15.57 13.92
N ILE A 581 -21.48 15.37 12.62
CA ILE A 581 -21.54 16.44 11.61
C ILE A 581 -22.89 16.38 10.89
N GLY A 582 -23.51 17.53 10.67
CA GLY A 582 -24.76 17.70 9.94
C GLY A 582 -24.54 18.40 8.60
N ALA A 583 -25.23 17.92 7.58
CA ALA A 583 -25.37 18.59 6.29
C ALA A 583 -26.84 18.98 6.12
N MET A 584 -27.10 20.27 5.95
CA MET A 584 -28.44 20.80 5.80
C MET A 584 -28.83 20.84 4.32
N ASP A 585 -29.90 20.14 3.97
CA ASP A 585 -30.65 20.33 2.73
C ASP A 585 -31.83 21.28 3.01
N ASN A 586 -31.90 22.36 2.24
CA ASN A 586 -32.95 23.36 2.36
C ASN A 586 -33.41 23.79 0.98
N LYS A 587 -34.69 23.54 0.69
CA LYS A 587 -35.32 23.88 -0.60
C LYS A 587 -35.24 25.37 -0.95
N GLU A 588 -35.23 26.25 0.04
CA GLU A 588 -35.22 27.70 -0.16
C GLU A 588 -33.82 28.26 -0.43
N LEU A 589 -32.76 27.47 -0.18
CA LEU A 589 -31.36 27.89 -0.27
C LEU A 589 -30.53 27.05 -1.25
N GLN A 590 -31.17 26.33 -2.18
CA GLN A 590 -30.49 25.40 -3.10
C GLN A 590 -29.36 26.00 -3.94
N HIS A 591 -29.39 27.32 -4.18
CA HIS A 591 -28.33 28.02 -4.95
C HIS A 591 -27.11 28.43 -4.10
N SER A 592 -27.17 28.21 -2.78
CA SER A 592 -26.12 28.63 -1.84
C SER A 592 -25.15 27.49 -1.45
N GLY A 593 -25.31 26.29 -2.02
CA GLY A 593 -24.56 25.10 -1.64
C GLY A 593 -25.13 24.39 -0.42
N THR A 594 -24.38 23.43 0.12
CA THR A 594 -24.76 22.68 1.33
C THR A 594 -24.22 23.38 2.58
N TYR A 595 -25.08 23.64 3.56
CA TYR A 595 -24.62 24.16 4.85
C TYR A 595 -24.17 23.03 5.77
N TYR A 596 -22.92 23.09 6.23
CA TYR A 596 -22.35 22.11 7.15
C TYR A 596 -22.21 22.70 8.56
N PHE A 597 -22.58 21.90 9.54
CA PHE A 597 -22.45 22.22 10.97
C PHE A 597 -22.06 20.96 11.73
N TYR A 598 -21.70 21.09 13.00
CA TYR A 598 -21.44 19.94 13.85
C TYR A 598 -22.04 20.12 15.23
N LEU A 599 -22.26 19.01 15.90
CA LEU A 599 -22.85 18.93 17.22
C LEU A 599 -21.90 18.16 18.14
N ARG A 600 -21.66 18.71 19.34
CA ARG A 600 -20.93 18.03 20.42
C ARG A 600 -21.85 17.78 21.61
N ARG A 601 -21.84 16.56 22.14
CA ARG A 601 -22.69 16.16 23.26
C ARG A 601 -22.28 16.98 24.48
N ARG A 602 -23.25 17.59 25.15
CA ARG A 602 -22.98 18.37 26.36
C ARG A 602 -22.67 17.42 27.50
N THR A 603 -21.48 17.53 28.08
CA THR A 603 -21.20 16.96 29.40
C THR A 603 -21.97 17.79 30.43
N GLN A 604 -22.79 17.13 31.25
CA GLN A 604 -23.33 17.78 32.44
C GLN A 604 -22.12 18.13 33.33
N SER A 605 -21.86 19.42 33.52
CA SER A 605 -21.03 19.85 34.64
C SER A 605 -21.63 19.24 35.90
N LYS A 606 -20.88 18.38 36.60
CA LYS A 606 -21.27 17.92 37.94
C LYS A 606 -21.58 19.16 38.77
N ALA A 607 -22.84 19.30 39.15
CA ALA A 607 -23.32 20.32 40.06
C ALA A 607 -22.66 20.20 41.43
#